data_AF-A0A8A3S5S1-F1
#
_entry.id   AF-A0A8A3S5S1-F1
#
_cell.length_a   1.000
_cell.length_b   1.000
_cell.length_c   1.000
_cell.angle_alpha   90.00
_cell.angle_beta   90.00
_cell.angle_gamma   90.00
#
_symmetry.space_group_name_H-M   'P 1'
#
loop_
_entity.id
_entity.type
_entity.pdbx_description
1 polymer ?
#
loop_
_entity_poly.entity_id
_entity_poly.type
_entity_poly.pdbx_seq_one_letter_code
_entity_poly.pdbx_strand_id
1 'polypeptide(L)'
;MYVLCAPCVLDSSLRAEGITGPADLEAFRRVLERCRRFGIEVVPLPCPETAYLGRPRPPSTFVERLDTPDFCAVLDRMEEEVWRVIAARGPPLCIVGVDSSPCCGVNRTWYDARVPGRGAFLSRFPEIEAVDVYDFARYHIYFAAPLFSEAERAFNRQVRDLLEEHRYEVYLPQEAGDDGAVCDMGGRRQIFERHVEVLRGVDLVLAVVDGADADSGTSWEMGYAAGRGIPAVALRTDFRRAGPCEHVNLMLEESAEVVTDTADLVAAVRRTLVSGASNEGEESRPL
;
A
#
# COMPACT_ATOMS: atom_id res chain seq x y z
N MET A 1 7.27 -18.15 -1.57
CA MET A 1 7.27 -16.71 -1.88
C MET A 1 7.48 -15.97 -0.58
N TYR A 2 8.35 -14.97 -0.57
CA TYR A 2 8.71 -14.29 0.68
C TYR A 2 9.07 -12.83 0.44
N VAL A 3 8.98 -12.04 1.50
CA VAL A 3 9.55 -10.69 1.58
C VAL A 3 10.71 -10.69 2.56
N LEU A 4 11.73 -9.90 2.26
CA LEU A 4 12.72 -9.51 3.25
C LEU A 4 12.13 -8.33 4.02
N CYS A 5 12.09 -8.38 5.34
CA CYS A 5 11.38 -7.38 6.13
C CYS A 5 12.28 -6.78 7.20
N ALA A 6 12.27 -5.46 7.33
CA ALA A 6 12.94 -4.78 8.42
C ALA A 6 12.49 -5.40 9.75
N PRO A 7 13.42 -5.85 10.61
CA PRO A 7 13.08 -6.67 11.76
C PRO A 7 12.26 -5.92 12.82
N CYS A 8 12.27 -4.58 12.78
CA CYS A 8 11.41 -3.73 13.61
C CYS A 8 9.91 -3.88 13.33
N VAL A 9 9.52 -4.38 12.14
CA VAL A 9 8.13 -4.70 11.82
C VAL A 9 7.65 -5.91 12.62
N LEU A 10 8.54 -6.85 12.94
CA LEU A 10 8.24 -8.02 13.76
C LEU A 10 8.39 -7.75 15.26
N ASP A 11 9.35 -6.89 15.63
CA ASP A 11 9.63 -6.51 17.01
C ASP A 11 9.96 -5.02 17.07
N SER A 12 8.99 -4.19 17.47
CA SER A 12 9.16 -2.73 17.49
C SER A 12 10.23 -2.25 18.49
N SER A 13 10.64 -3.10 19.45
CA SER A 13 11.72 -2.79 20.40
C SER A 13 13.11 -2.64 19.75
N LEU A 14 13.24 -2.96 18.46
CA LEU A 14 14.48 -2.80 17.69
C LEU A 14 14.75 -1.34 17.31
N ARG A 15 13.69 -0.52 17.31
CA ARG A 15 13.77 0.90 17.01
C ARG A 15 14.35 1.66 18.21
N ALA A 16 14.86 2.86 17.94
CA ALA A 16 15.28 3.74 19.01
C ALA A 16 14.11 4.07 19.96
N GLU A 17 14.41 4.43 21.19
CA GLU A 17 13.38 4.78 22.15
C GLU A 17 12.65 6.07 21.73
N GLY A 18 11.31 6.08 21.90
CA GLY A 18 10.48 7.27 21.68
C GLY A 18 10.06 7.55 20.23
N ILE A 19 10.52 6.76 19.24
CA ILE A 19 10.26 7.06 17.81
C ILE A 19 9.14 6.22 17.18
N THR A 20 8.66 5.19 17.88
CA THR A 20 7.59 4.32 17.35
C THR A 20 6.23 4.83 17.83
N GLY A 21 5.43 5.33 16.90
CA GLY A 21 4.08 5.84 17.17
C GLY A 21 2.98 4.81 16.94
N PRO A 22 1.72 5.12 17.32
CA PRO A 22 0.57 4.25 17.06
C PRO A 22 0.36 3.93 15.57
N ALA A 23 0.62 4.89 14.68
CA ALA A 23 0.52 4.70 13.23
C ALA A 23 1.54 3.67 12.70
N ASP A 24 2.76 3.66 13.24
CA ASP A 24 3.77 2.67 12.87
C ASP A 24 3.33 1.26 13.29
N LEU A 25 2.82 1.12 14.52
CA LEU A 25 2.37 -0.17 15.04
C LEU A 25 1.19 -0.72 14.22
N GLU A 26 0.27 0.15 13.80
CA GLU A 26 -0.83 -0.24 12.93
C GLU A 26 -0.34 -0.64 11.53
N ALA A 27 0.60 0.12 10.94
CA ALA A 27 1.23 -0.27 9.68
C ALA A 27 1.93 -1.64 9.78
N PHE A 28 2.69 -1.87 10.86
CA PHE A 28 3.38 -3.15 11.09
C PHE A 28 2.38 -4.31 11.17
N ARG A 29 1.29 -4.10 11.93
CA ARG A 29 0.20 -5.07 12.04
C ARG A 29 -0.41 -5.39 10.68
N ARG A 30 -0.72 -4.37 9.87
CA ARG A 30 -1.29 -4.51 8.52
C ARG A 30 -0.34 -5.22 7.55
N VAL A 31 0.97 -4.94 7.60
CA VAL A 31 1.98 -5.67 6.80
C VAL A 31 1.96 -7.17 7.13
N LEU A 32 1.97 -7.53 8.41
CA LEU A 32 1.94 -8.93 8.83
C LEU A 32 0.60 -9.60 8.47
N GLU A 33 -0.50 -8.87 8.53
CA GLU A 33 -1.83 -9.33 8.09
C GLU A 33 -1.85 -9.60 6.58
N ARG A 34 -1.36 -8.67 5.76
CA ARG A 34 -1.22 -8.85 4.30
C ARG A 34 -0.42 -10.11 3.99
N CYS A 35 0.74 -10.26 4.63
CA CYS A 35 1.59 -11.42 4.42
C CYS A 35 0.87 -12.74 4.77
N ARG A 36 0.15 -12.77 5.89
CA ARG A 36 -0.64 -13.95 6.29
C ARG A 36 -1.77 -14.23 5.30
N ARG A 37 -2.50 -13.19 4.88
CA ARG A 37 -3.65 -13.28 3.96
C ARG A 37 -3.25 -13.90 2.62
N PHE A 38 -2.11 -13.49 2.08
CA PHE A 38 -1.62 -13.94 0.77
C PHE A 38 -0.56 -15.05 0.85
N GLY A 39 -0.32 -15.65 2.02
CA GLY A 39 0.66 -16.73 2.19
C GLY A 39 2.09 -16.32 1.85
N ILE A 40 2.44 -15.05 2.08
CA ILE A 40 3.79 -14.51 1.89
C ILE A 40 4.58 -14.74 3.17
N GLU A 41 5.69 -15.47 3.07
CA GLU A 41 6.59 -15.67 4.20
C GLU A 41 7.33 -14.36 4.53
N VAL A 42 7.40 -14.01 5.82
CA VAL A 42 8.15 -12.84 6.30
C VAL A 42 9.52 -13.32 6.79
N VAL A 43 10.56 -12.99 6.04
CA VAL A 43 11.95 -13.30 6.42
C VAL A 43 12.60 -12.03 6.99
N PRO A 44 12.95 -12.00 8.29
CA PRO A 44 13.53 -10.82 8.88
C PRO A 44 14.92 -10.54 8.30
N LEU A 45 15.16 -9.29 7.92
CA LEU A 45 16.51 -8.78 7.68
C LEU A 45 17.29 -8.71 9.00
N PRO A 46 18.63 -8.76 8.96
CA PRO A 46 19.42 -8.38 10.11
C PRO A 46 19.26 -6.87 10.39
N CYS A 47 19.50 -6.44 11.63
CA CYS A 47 19.45 -5.02 12.01
C CYS A 47 20.86 -4.51 12.30
N PRO A 48 21.51 -3.79 11.36
CA PRO A 48 22.85 -3.25 11.58
C PRO A 48 22.93 -2.34 12.80
N GLU A 49 21.95 -1.44 12.94
CA GLU A 49 21.89 -0.47 14.05
C GLU A 49 21.84 -1.17 15.41
N THR A 50 20.99 -2.20 15.56
CA THR A 50 20.92 -2.98 16.79
C THR A 50 22.21 -3.77 17.03
N ALA A 51 22.76 -4.41 16.00
CA ALA A 51 23.94 -5.25 16.16
C ALA A 51 25.19 -4.44 16.58
N TYR A 52 25.25 -3.17 16.15
CA TYR A 52 26.37 -2.28 16.47
C TYR A 52 26.16 -1.48 17.75
N LEU A 53 24.97 -0.88 17.95
CA LEU A 53 24.70 0.02 19.08
C LEU A 53 24.05 -0.68 20.28
N GLY A 54 23.53 -1.90 20.11
CA GLY A 54 22.77 -2.61 21.14
C GLY A 54 21.35 -2.08 21.34
N ARG A 55 20.69 -2.57 22.41
CA ARG A 55 19.36 -2.13 22.86
C ARG A 55 19.34 -1.93 24.39
N PRO A 56 18.59 -0.95 24.91
CA PRO A 56 17.95 0.14 24.17
C PRO A 56 18.97 1.17 23.67
N ARG A 57 18.58 2.02 22.72
CA ARG A 57 19.42 3.10 22.20
C ARG A 57 18.59 4.36 21.95
N PRO A 58 19.14 5.57 22.19
CA PRO A 58 18.47 6.80 21.79
C PRO A 58 18.56 7.00 20.27
N PRO A 59 17.71 7.87 19.68
CA PRO A 59 17.76 8.20 18.27
C PRO A 59 19.11 8.85 17.90
N SER A 60 19.59 8.59 16.69
CA SER A 60 20.83 9.19 16.16
C SER A 60 20.84 9.16 14.65
N THR A 61 21.56 10.11 14.04
CA THR A 61 21.78 10.12 12.59
C THR A 61 22.88 9.13 12.19
N PHE A 62 23.02 8.84 10.89
CA PHE A 62 24.10 7.98 10.39
C PHE A 62 25.48 8.56 10.71
N VAL A 63 25.69 9.85 10.42
CA VAL A 63 27.00 10.51 10.61
C VAL A 63 27.41 10.55 12.08
N GLU A 64 26.46 10.72 13.00
CA GLU A 64 26.77 10.83 14.43
C GLU A 64 27.32 9.54 15.04
N ARG A 65 26.89 8.36 14.57
CA ARG A 65 27.14 7.09 15.27
C ARG A 65 27.48 5.89 14.40
N LEU A 66 27.23 5.97 13.10
CA LEU A 66 27.28 4.82 12.18
C LEU A 66 28.28 5.02 11.04
N ASP A 67 28.75 6.25 10.76
CA ASP A 67 29.79 6.50 9.76
C ASP A 67 31.19 6.15 10.29
N THR A 68 31.41 4.86 10.53
CA THR A 68 32.69 4.32 11.02
C THR A 68 33.12 3.09 10.20
N PRO A 69 34.43 2.81 10.09
CA PRO A 69 34.91 1.59 9.45
C PRO A 69 34.36 0.30 10.09
N ASP A 70 34.20 0.31 11.42
CA ASP A 70 33.67 -0.83 12.16
C ASP A 70 32.20 -1.10 11.81
N PHE A 71 31.41 -0.04 11.63
CA PHE A 71 30.02 -0.18 11.21
C PHE A 71 29.91 -0.63 9.75
N CYS A 72 30.75 -0.11 8.85
CA CYS A 72 30.84 -0.60 7.47
C CYS A 72 31.11 -2.12 7.43
N ALA A 73 32.01 -2.62 8.28
CA ALA A 73 32.25 -4.05 8.38
C ALA A 73 31.05 -4.85 8.91
N VAL A 74 30.17 -4.24 9.72
CA VAL A 74 28.87 -4.85 10.11
C VAL A 74 27.96 -4.94 8.89
N LEU A 75 27.85 -3.87 8.10
CA LEU A 75 27.04 -3.85 6.88
C LEU A 75 27.51 -4.92 5.89
N ASP A 76 28.81 -5.03 5.63
CA ASP A 76 29.37 -6.00 4.69
C ASP A 76 29.06 -7.46 5.10
N ARG A 77 29.21 -7.81 6.38
CA ARG A 77 28.86 -9.15 6.87
C ARG A 77 27.36 -9.45 6.74
N MET A 78 26.52 -8.48 7.04
CA MET A 78 25.06 -8.63 6.95
C MET A 78 24.58 -8.68 5.50
N GLU A 79 25.25 -7.97 4.59
CA GLU A 79 25.01 -8.05 3.16
C GLU A 79 25.24 -9.48 2.64
N GLU A 80 26.37 -10.11 3.04
CA GLU A 80 26.64 -11.51 2.72
C GLU A 80 25.59 -12.47 3.30
N GLU A 81 25.06 -12.22 4.50
CA GLU A 81 23.99 -13.02 5.10
C GLU A 81 22.71 -12.96 4.27
N VAL A 82 22.31 -11.76 3.84
CA VAL A 82 21.11 -11.56 3.02
C VAL A 82 21.28 -12.23 1.65
N TRP A 83 22.43 -12.06 1.00
CA TRP A 83 22.70 -12.73 -0.28
C TRP A 83 22.73 -14.26 -0.16
N ARG A 84 23.20 -14.81 0.97
CA ARG A 84 23.09 -16.25 1.24
C ARG A 84 21.64 -16.72 1.31
N VAL A 85 20.77 -15.95 1.96
CA VAL A 85 19.32 -16.26 2.01
C VAL A 85 18.72 -16.22 0.60
N ILE A 86 19.03 -15.20 -0.19
CA ILE A 86 18.54 -15.06 -1.57
C ILE A 86 19.06 -16.18 -2.46
N ALA A 87 20.35 -16.53 -2.36
CA ALA A 87 20.93 -17.64 -3.11
C ALA A 87 20.26 -18.97 -2.81
N ALA A 88 19.83 -19.19 -1.56
CA ALA A 88 19.16 -20.42 -1.14
C ALA A 88 17.67 -20.46 -1.50
N ARG A 89 16.98 -19.31 -1.51
CA ARG A 89 15.51 -19.22 -1.64
C ARG A 89 15.03 -18.68 -2.99
N GLY A 90 15.93 -18.15 -3.81
CA GLY A 90 15.59 -17.34 -4.98
C GLY A 90 15.30 -15.88 -4.62
N PRO A 91 14.97 -15.03 -5.60
CA PRO A 91 14.69 -13.62 -5.35
C PRO A 91 13.43 -13.42 -4.48
N PRO A 92 13.44 -12.46 -3.53
CA PRO A 92 12.25 -12.08 -2.77
C PRO A 92 11.26 -11.31 -3.66
N LEU A 93 10.02 -11.17 -3.20
CA LEU A 93 9.06 -10.25 -3.83
C LEU A 93 9.57 -8.80 -3.78
N CYS A 94 9.99 -8.37 -2.60
CA CYS A 94 10.54 -7.06 -2.31
C CYS A 94 11.21 -7.06 -0.93
N ILE A 95 11.86 -5.95 -0.60
CA ILE A 95 12.29 -5.59 0.74
C ILE A 95 11.27 -4.62 1.34
N VAL A 96 10.67 -4.97 2.47
CA VAL A 96 9.84 -4.05 3.26
C VAL A 96 10.74 -3.31 4.25
N GLY A 97 11.01 -2.05 3.98
CA GLY A 97 11.81 -1.17 4.84
C GLY A 97 10.95 -0.21 5.67
N VAL A 98 11.59 0.62 6.48
CA VAL A 98 10.91 1.63 7.30
C VAL A 98 11.61 2.96 7.07
N ASP A 99 10.91 3.90 6.45
CA ASP A 99 11.42 5.25 6.24
C ASP A 99 11.85 5.92 7.55
N SER A 100 12.82 6.83 7.43
CA SER A 100 13.49 7.47 8.57
C SER A 100 14.35 6.52 9.41
N SER A 101 14.70 5.32 8.93
CA SER A 101 15.83 4.56 9.48
C SER A 101 17.11 4.89 8.71
N PRO A 102 18.25 5.18 9.39
CA PRO A 102 19.52 5.44 8.72
C PRO A 102 20.01 4.23 7.90
N CYS A 103 19.60 3.01 8.27
CA CYS A 103 19.97 1.78 7.55
C CYS A 103 18.85 1.23 6.66
N CYS A 104 17.63 1.16 7.20
CA CYS A 104 16.47 0.50 6.61
C CYS A 104 15.48 1.43 5.90
N GLY A 105 15.82 2.72 5.74
CA GLY A 105 15.01 3.69 4.98
C GLY A 105 14.86 3.29 3.51
N VAL A 106 13.69 3.56 2.92
CA VAL A 106 13.37 3.17 1.54
C VAL A 106 13.40 4.38 0.62
N ASN A 107 12.52 5.34 0.88
CA ASN A 107 12.38 6.57 0.12
C ASN A 107 13.14 7.72 0.78
N ARG A 108 13.26 7.70 2.11
CA ARG A 108 14.01 8.70 2.88
C ARG A 108 14.79 8.07 4.04
N THR A 109 15.98 8.60 4.29
CA THR A 109 16.89 8.15 5.35
C THR A 109 17.47 9.32 6.14
N TRP A 110 17.92 9.08 7.37
CA TRP A 110 18.63 10.07 8.19
C TRP A 110 20.14 9.89 8.06
N TYR A 111 20.79 10.77 7.29
CA TYR A 111 22.24 10.76 7.15
C TYR A 111 22.90 11.71 8.15
N ASP A 112 22.82 13.01 7.90
CA ASP A 112 23.05 14.14 8.79
C ASP A 112 21.73 14.91 9.02
N ALA A 113 20.94 15.01 7.95
CA ALA A 113 19.55 15.42 7.90
C ALA A 113 18.71 14.34 7.19
N ARG A 114 17.40 14.54 7.13
CA ARG A 114 16.48 13.63 6.43
C ARG A 114 16.61 13.87 4.92
N VAL A 115 17.20 12.91 4.20
CA VAL A 115 17.48 13.01 2.77
C VAL A 115 16.72 11.96 1.96
N PRO A 116 16.39 12.22 0.68
CA PRO A 116 15.83 11.22 -0.21
C PRO A 116 16.82 10.08 -0.49
N GLY A 117 16.28 8.87 -0.66
CA GLY A 117 17.03 7.66 -0.98
C GLY A 117 16.99 6.60 0.11
N ARG A 118 17.59 5.45 -0.21
CA ARG A 118 17.67 4.29 0.69
C ARG A 118 18.66 4.54 1.82
N GLY A 119 18.39 3.93 2.97
CA GLY A 119 19.35 3.88 4.07
C GLY A 119 20.61 3.08 3.71
N ALA A 120 21.65 3.24 4.53
CA ALA A 120 22.99 2.71 4.27
C ALA A 120 23.05 1.19 4.06
N PHE A 121 22.08 0.44 4.60
CA PHE A 121 21.99 -1.00 4.40
C PHE A 121 21.16 -1.35 3.16
N LEU A 122 19.99 -0.74 2.98
CA LEU A 122 19.15 -1.04 1.81
C LEU A 122 19.72 -0.52 0.49
N SER A 123 20.62 0.47 0.55
CA SER A 123 21.37 0.94 -0.63
C SER A 123 22.33 -0.11 -1.19
N ARG A 124 22.67 -1.16 -0.42
CA ARG A 124 23.48 -2.31 -0.88
C ARG A 124 22.72 -3.30 -1.77
N PHE A 125 21.39 -3.17 -1.87
CA PHE A 125 20.55 -4.07 -2.67
C PHE A 125 19.75 -3.32 -3.75
N PRO A 126 20.39 -2.49 -4.60
CA PRO A 126 19.67 -1.62 -5.53
C PRO A 126 18.83 -2.39 -6.56
N GLU A 127 19.17 -3.65 -6.85
CA GLU A 127 18.46 -4.51 -7.80
C GLU A 127 17.16 -5.07 -7.24
N ILE A 128 16.99 -5.07 -5.92
CA ILE A 128 15.80 -5.59 -5.26
C ILE A 128 14.85 -4.43 -5.01
N GLU A 129 13.60 -4.59 -5.42
CA GLU A 129 12.55 -3.63 -5.13
C GLU A 129 12.41 -3.43 -3.61
N ALA A 130 12.44 -2.19 -3.14
CA ALA A 130 12.21 -1.85 -1.74
C ALA A 130 10.93 -1.01 -1.64
N VAL A 131 10.08 -1.35 -0.67
CA VAL A 131 8.77 -0.74 -0.44
C VAL A 131 8.71 -0.30 1.02
N ASP A 132 8.28 0.94 1.27
CA ASP A 132 8.08 1.43 2.63
C ASP A 132 6.94 0.67 3.32
N VAL A 133 7.04 0.52 4.63
CA VAL A 133 6.07 -0.22 5.45
C VAL A 133 4.64 0.32 5.32
N TYR A 134 4.47 1.64 5.16
CA TYR A 134 3.15 2.25 4.99
C TYR A 134 2.56 1.91 3.63
N ASP A 135 3.36 1.95 2.57
CA ASP A 135 2.92 1.58 1.22
C ASP A 135 2.60 0.09 1.13
N PHE A 136 3.42 -0.77 1.76
CA PHE A 136 3.18 -2.20 1.79
C PHE A 136 1.95 -2.57 2.64
N ALA A 137 1.64 -1.78 3.67
CA ALA A 137 0.47 -1.95 4.53
C ALA A 137 -0.86 -1.55 3.85
N ARG A 138 -0.80 -0.86 2.70
CA ARG A 138 -1.95 -0.47 1.90
C ARG A 138 -2.22 -1.52 0.81
N TYR A 139 -3.34 -2.23 0.95
CA TYR A 139 -3.72 -3.30 0.04
C TYR A 139 -5.23 -3.58 -0.03
N HIS A 140 -6.05 -2.83 0.71
CA HIS A 140 -7.50 -2.97 0.73
C HIS A 140 -8.14 -2.05 -0.31
N ILE A 141 -8.88 -2.62 -1.25
CA ILE A 141 -9.54 -1.90 -2.34
C ILE A 141 -11.04 -2.12 -2.26
N TYR A 142 -11.81 -1.04 -2.28
CA TYR A 142 -13.25 -1.12 -2.52
C TYR A 142 -13.52 -1.04 -4.02
N PHE A 143 -14.25 -1.99 -4.59
CA PHE A 143 -14.55 -2.01 -6.01
C PHE A 143 -15.99 -1.57 -6.30
N ALA A 144 -16.14 -0.28 -6.62
CA ALA A 144 -17.39 0.36 -7.03
C ALA A 144 -17.66 0.12 -8.52
N ALA A 145 -18.74 -0.57 -8.86
CA ALA A 145 -19.09 -0.82 -10.25
C ALA A 145 -20.58 -1.15 -10.40
N PRO A 146 -21.17 -0.89 -11.58
CA PRO A 146 -22.46 -1.48 -11.94
C PRO A 146 -22.41 -3.01 -11.80
N LEU A 147 -23.47 -3.62 -11.26
CA LEU A 147 -23.53 -5.07 -11.00
C LEU A 147 -24.88 -5.70 -11.39
N PHE A 148 -25.64 -5.04 -12.24
CA PHE A 148 -27.03 -5.42 -12.53
C PHE A 148 -27.13 -6.43 -13.67
N SER A 149 -26.23 -6.35 -14.65
CA SER A 149 -26.17 -7.29 -15.77
C SER A 149 -25.19 -8.44 -15.51
N GLU A 150 -25.33 -9.53 -16.27
CA GLU A 150 -24.36 -10.62 -16.26
C GLU A 150 -23.00 -10.18 -16.79
N ALA A 151 -22.99 -9.34 -17.83
CA ALA A 151 -21.76 -8.81 -18.42
C ALA A 151 -20.98 -7.95 -17.42
N GLU A 152 -21.66 -7.04 -16.72
CA GLU A 152 -21.07 -6.22 -15.65
C GLU A 152 -20.47 -7.09 -14.55
N ARG A 153 -21.25 -8.04 -14.00
CA ARG A 153 -20.76 -8.91 -12.92
C ARG A 153 -19.59 -9.79 -13.34
N ALA A 154 -19.56 -10.24 -14.60
CA ALA A 154 -18.45 -11.01 -15.16
C ALA A 154 -17.19 -10.14 -15.30
N PHE A 155 -17.34 -8.92 -15.81
CA PHE A 155 -16.24 -7.97 -15.90
C PHE A 155 -15.66 -7.62 -14.52
N ASN A 156 -16.53 -7.36 -13.54
CA ASN A 156 -16.09 -7.06 -12.18
C ASN A 156 -15.31 -8.21 -11.55
N ARG A 157 -15.73 -9.47 -11.77
CA ARG A 157 -14.95 -10.64 -11.31
C ARG A 157 -13.58 -10.70 -11.98
N GLN A 158 -13.49 -10.46 -13.28
CA GLN A 158 -12.22 -10.45 -14.00
C GLN A 158 -11.25 -9.38 -13.46
N VAL A 159 -11.74 -8.16 -13.21
CA VAL A 159 -10.91 -7.07 -12.66
C VAL A 159 -10.49 -7.37 -11.22
N ARG A 160 -11.40 -7.94 -10.42
CA ARG A 160 -11.12 -8.41 -9.05
C ARG A 160 -10.01 -9.46 -9.06
N ASP A 161 -10.14 -10.48 -9.91
CA ASP A 161 -9.16 -11.57 -10.02
C ASP A 161 -7.78 -11.02 -10.39
N LEU A 162 -7.71 -10.09 -11.35
CA LEU A 162 -6.47 -9.40 -11.73
C LEU A 162 -5.80 -8.71 -10.53
N LEU A 163 -6.55 -7.98 -9.72
CA LEU A 163 -6.00 -7.30 -8.54
C LEU A 163 -5.57 -8.29 -7.44
N GLU A 164 -6.32 -9.38 -7.24
CA GLU A 164 -5.98 -10.44 -6.29
C GLU A 164 -4.70 -11.18 -6.69
N GLU A 165 -4.46 -11.41 -7.99
CA GLU A 165 -3.20 -11.95 -8.51
C GLU A 165 -1.99 -11.08 -8.13
N HIS A 166 -2.23 -9.77 -7.99
CA HIS A 166 -1.25 -8.78 -7.54
C HIS A 166 -1.25 -8.54 -6.02
N ARG A 167 -1.94 -9.39 -5.23
CA ARG A 167 -1.98 -9.36 -3.76
C ARG A 167 -2.63 -8.09 -3.20
N TYR A 168 -3.67 -7.62 -3.87
CA TYR A 168 -4.63 -6.67 -3.32
C TYR A 168 -5.87 -7.43 -2.84
N GLU A 169 -6.42 -7.03 -1.70
CA GLU A 169 -7.68 -7.56 -1.20
C GLU A 169 -8.80 -6.64 -1.68
N VAL A 170 -9.70 -7.20 -2.47
CA VAL A 170 -10.74 -6.44 -3.15
C VAL A 170 -12.08 -6.78 -2.51
N TYR A 171 -12.74 -5.77 -1.97
CA TYR A 171 -14.13 -5.87 -1.58
C TYR A 171 -15.02 -5.61 -2.80
N LEU A 172 -15.82 -6.61 -3.17
CA LEU A 172 -16.69 -6.58 -4.34
C LEU A 172 -18.17 -6.66 -3.89
N PRO A 173 -18.96 -5.57 -3.98
CA PRO A 173 -20.33 -5.52 -3.46
C PRO A 173 -21.27 -6.65 -3.91
N GLN A 174 -21.16 -7.09 -5.16
CA GLN A 174 -21.95 -8.21 -5.71
C GLN A 174 -21.71 -9.56 -5.02
N GLU A 175 -20.62 -9.74 -4.28
CA GLU A 175 -20.32 -10.96 -3.51
C GLU A 175 -20.79 -10.86 -2.05
N ALA A 176 -21.15 -9.67 -1.59
CA ALA A 176 -21.62 -9.40 -0.23
C ALA A 176 -23.13 -9.65 -0.03
N GLY A 177 -23.82 -10.25 -1.00
CA GLY A 177 -25.25 -10.58 -0.92
C GLY A 177 -26.19 -9.45 -1.35
N ASP A 178 -25.76 -8.60 -2.28
CA ASP A 178 -26.60 -7.57 -2.92
C ASP A 178 -27.46 -8.11 -4.09
N ASP A 179 -27.58 -9.44 -4.21
CA ASP A 179 -28.23 -10.16 -5.32
C ASP A 179 -29.78 -10.18 -5.27
N GLY A 180 -30.38 -9.25 -4.53
CA GLY A 180 -31.82 -8.95 -4.61
C GLY A 180 -32.75 -9.80 -3.75
N ALA A 181 -32.22 -10.71 -2.91
CA ALA A 181 -33.04 -11.64 -2.12
C ALA A 181 -33.62 -11.06 -0.81
N VAL A 182 -33.17 -9.89 -0.33
CA VAL A 182 -33.66 -9.28 0.93
C VAL A 182 -34.03 -7.81 0.71
N CYS A 183 -35.17 -7.59 0.04
CA CYS A 183 -35.70 -6.25 -0.23
C CYS A 183 -36.82 -5.88 0.77
N ASP A 184 -36.56 -5.99 2.07
CA ASP A 184 -37.36 -5.27 3.09
C ASP A 184 -36.71 -3.90 3.41
N MET A 185 -37.46 -2.98 4.03
CA MET A 185 -36.95 -1.64 4.36
C MET A 185 -35.80 -1.65 5.39
N GLY A 186 -35.69 -2.69 6.21
CA GLY A 186 -34.57 -2.89 7.15
C GLY A 186 -33.29 -3.39 6.46
N GLY A 187 -33.41 -4.26 5.46
CA GLY A 187 -32.31 -4.81 4.67
C GLY A 187 -31.58 -3.74 3.87
N ARG A 188 -32.30 -2.78 3.29
CA ARG A 188 -31.67 -1.66 2.54
C ARG A 188 -30.77 -0.80 3.41
N ARG A 189 -31.19 -0.49 4.63
CA ARG A 189 -30.39 0.31 5.57
C ARG A 189 -29.15 -0.46 6.00
N GLN A 190 -29.28 -1.75 6.27
CA GLN A 190 -28.17 -2.63 6.66
C GLN A 190 -27.14 -2.76 5.53
N ILE A 191 -27.59 -2.94 4.28
CA ILE A 191 -26.70 -2.98 3.10
C ILE A 191 -25.91 -1.68 2.99
N PHE A 192 -26.60 -0.53 3.05
CA PHE A 192 -25.96 0.78 3.01
C PHE A 192 -24.93 0.95 4.13
N GLU A 193 -25.30 0.67 5.39
CA GLU A 193 -24.40 0.81 6.54
C GLU A 193 -23.18 -0.11 6.44
N ARG A 194 -23.36 -1.34 5.94
CA ARG A 194 -22.27 -2.28 5.68
C ARG A 194 -21.29 -1.74 4.64
N HIS A 195 -21.76 -1.29 3.48
CA HIS A 195 -20.88 -0.75 2.44
C HIS A 195 -20.15 0.51 2.90
N VAL A 196 -20.85 1.39 3.61
CA VAL A 196 -20.23 2.57 4.23
C VAL A 196 -19.15 2.19 5.23
N GLU A 197 -19.37 1.17 6.04
CA GLU A 197 -18.37 0.71 7.00
C GLU A 197 -17.13 0.15 6.31
N VAL A 198 -17.30 -0.62 5.23
CA VAL A 198 -16.17 -1.10 4.44
C VAL A 198 -15.43 0.06 3.77
N LEU A 199 -16.15 0.98 3.12
CA LEU A 199 -15.58 2.17 2.48
C LEU A 199 -14.73 3.02 3.44
N ARG A 200 -15.03 3.02 4.75
CA ARG A 200 -14.23 3.75 5.73
C ARG A 200 -12.86 3.14 6.00
N GLY A 201 -12.72 1.83 5.77
CA GLY A 201 -11.52 1.07 6.13
C GLY A 201 -10.59 0.73 4.96
N VAL A 202 -11.01 1.03 3.72
CA VAL A 202 -10.19 0.73 2.53
C VAL A 202 -9.09 1.76 2.31
N ASP A 203 -8.04 1.33 1.62
CA ASP A 203 -6.91 2.18 1.25
C ASP A 203 -7.16 2.92 -0.07
N LEU A 204 -8.04 2.38 -0.93
CA LEU A 204 -8.35 2.93 -2.25
C LEU A 204 -9.75 2.50 -2.72
N VAL A 205 -10.40 3.37 -3.50
CA VAL A 205 -11.61 3.03 -4.25
C VAL A 205 -11.27 2.86 -5.73
N LEU A 206 -11.56 1.68 -6.28
CA LEU A 206 -11.59 1.47 -7.73
C LEU A 206 -13.03 1.62 -8.21
N ALA A 207 -13.26 2.43 -9.23
CA ALA A 207 -14.58 2.68 -9.78
C ALA A 207 -14.66 2.36 -11.29
N VAL A 208 -15.67 1.62 -11.75
CA VAL A 208 -15.99 1.52 -13.19
C VAL A 208 -16.90 2.68 -13.58
N VAL A 209 -16.42 3.55 -14.46
CA VAL A 209 -17.15 4.76 -14.92
C VAL A 209 -17.51 4.69 -16.41
N ASP A 210 -17.78 3.47 -16.88
CA ASP A 210 -18.21 3.18 -18.24
C ASP A 210 -19.65 3.64 -18.52
N GLY A 211 -19.91 3.97 -19.80
CA GLY A 211 -21.21 4.41 -20.28
C GLY A 211 -21.29 5.91 -20.56
N ALA A 212 -22.50 6.34 -20.93
CA ALA A 212 -22.80 7.75 -21.20
C ALA A 212 -22.82 8.58 -19.91
N ASP A 213 -23.26 7.97 -18.82
CA ASP A 213 -23.17 8.50 -17.46
C ASP A 213 -22.73 7.34 -16.55
N ALA A 214 -22.03 7.67 -15.47
CA ALA A 214 -21.61 6.67 -14.50
C ALA A 214 -22.81 6.21 -13.67
N ASP A 215 -22.76 4.98 -13.15
CA ASP A 215 -23.81 4.52 -12.25
C ASP A 215 -23.92 5.44 -11.02
N SER A 216 -25.16 5.70 -10.62
CA SER A 216 -25.47 6.61 -9.51
C SER A 216 -24.96 6.10 -8.16
N GLY A 217 -24.92 4.78 -7.96
CA GLY A 217 -24.32 4.16 -6.77
C GLY A 217 -22.81 4.36 -6.76
N THR A 218 -22.15 3.99 -7.86
CA THR A 218 -20.70 4.18 -8.05
C THR A 218 -20.30 5.65 -7.88
N SER A 219 -21.07 6.58 -8.44
CA SER A 219 -20.84 8.02 -8.30
C SER A 219 -20.96 8.49 -6.84
N TRP A 220 -21.90 7.94 -6.07
CA TRP A 220 -22.05 8.24 -4.65
C TRP A 220 -20.84 7.74 -3.84
N GLU A 221 -20.37 6.53 -4.14
CA GLU A 221 -19.20 5.92 -3.48
C GLU A 221 -17.92 6.69 -3.77
N MET A 222 -17.71 7.13 -5.02
CA MET A 222 -16.60 8.02 -5.39
C MET A 222 -16.69 9.37 -4.70
N GLY A 223 -17.87 9.99 -4.64
CA GLY A 223 -18.07 11.24 -3.92
C GLY A 223 -17.81 11.11 -2.42
N TYR A 224 -18.17 9.97 -1.82
CA TYR A 224 -17.85 9.64 -0.43
C TYR A 224 -16.34 9.52 -0.22
N ALA A 225 -15.64 8.81 -1.11
CA ALA A 225 -14.19 8.66 -1.08
C ALA A 225 -13.47 10.02 -1.15
N ALA A 226 -13.84 10.85 -2.13
CA ALA A 226 -13.31 12.21 -2.29
C ALA A 226 -13.55 13.06 -1.03
N GLY A 227 -14.77 13.03 -0.46
CA GLY A 227 -15.09 13.74 0.77
C GLY A 227 -14.35 13.25 2.02
N ARG A 228 -13.78 12.03 1.98
CA ARG A 228 -12.98 11.42 3.05
C ARG A 228 -11.48 11.49 2.81
N GLY A 229 -11.03 11.97 1.65
CA GLY A 229 -9.62 11.92 1.26
C GLY A 229 -9.12 10.50 0.91
N ILE A 230 -10.03 9.56 0.64
CA ILE A 230 -9.67 8.22 0.19
C ILE A 230 -9.32 8.32 -1.31
N PRO A 231 -8.12 7.91 -1.73
CA PRO A 231 -7.74 7.98 -3.14
C PRO A 231 -8.62 7.06 -3.99
N ALA A 232 -8.88 7.47 -5.22
CA ALA A 232 -9.69 6.71 -6.16
C ALA A 232 -9.01 6.55 -7.53
N VAL A 233 -9.28 5.42 -8.17
CA VAL A 233 -8.93 5.13 -9.56
C VAL A 233 -10.24 4.89 -10.32
N ALA A 234 -10.43 5.56 -11.44
CA ALA A 234 -11.62 5.43 -12.27
C ALA A 234 -11.26 4.70 -13.58
N LEU A 235 -11.75 3.47 -13.74
CA LEU A 235 -11.59 2.67 -14.94
C LEU A 235 -12.68 3.01 -15.96
N ARG A 236 -12.26 3.43 -17.15
CA ARG A 236 -13.15 3.72 -18.28
C ARG A 236 -12.68 3.02 -19.55
N THR A 237 -13.28 1.88 -19.86
CA THR A 237 -13.02 1.15 -21.11
C THR A 237 -13.82 1.70 -22.30
N ASP A 238 -14.84 2.52 -22.06
CA ASP A 238 -15.61 3.20 -23.09
C ASP A 238 -14.78 4.28 -23.80
N PHE A 239 -14.40 4.01 -25.06
CA PHE A 239 -13.63 4.92 -25.91
C PHE A 239 -14.37 6.21 -26.27
N ARG A 240 -15.69 6.27 -26.06
CA ARG A 240 -16.49 7.47 -26.31
C ARG A 240 -16.23 8.49 -25.21
N ARG A 241 -16.24 9.77 -25.58
CA ARG A 241 -16.11 10.89 -24.64
C ARG A 241 -17.50 11.42 -24.25
N ALA A 242 -17.66 11.80 -22.99
CA ALA A 242 -18.85 12.50 -22.50
C ALA A 242 -18.94 13.94 -23.05
N GLY A 243 -17.78 14.57 -23.29
CA GLY A 243 -17.69 15.92 -23.84
C GLY A 243 -16.49 16.12 -24.79
N PRO A 244 -16.23 17.36 -25.23
CA PRO A 244 -15.10 17.66 -26.13
C PRO A 244 -13.74 17.29 -25.51
N CYS A 245 -13.63 17.49 -24.19
CA CYS A 245 -12.42 17.26 -23.39
C CYS A 245 -12.62 16.23 -22.27
N GLU A 246 -13.86 15.91 -21.94
CA GLU A 246 -14.24 15.07 -20.79
C GLU A 246 -14.47 13.63 -21.26
N HIS A 247 -13.77 12.67 -20.65
CA HIS A 247 -14.07 11.26 -20.81
C HIS A 247 -15.36 10.94 -20.05
N VAL A 248 -15.45 11.34 -18.78
CA VAL A 248 -16.66 11.24 -17.94
C VAL A 248 -16.97 12.58 -17.27
N ASN A 249 -18.07 12.68 -16.51
CA ASN A 249 -18.41 13.85 -15.70
C ASN A 249 -17.19 14.41 -14.95
N LEU A 250 -16.96 15.72 -15.05
CA LEU A 250 -15.79 16.40 -14.47
C LEU A 250 -15.56 16.08 -13.00
N MET A 251 -16.65 15.92 -12.21
CA MET A 251 -16.54 15.67 -10.79
C MET A 251 -15.89 14.32 -10.50
N LEU A 252 -16.06 13.33 -11.40
CA LEU A 252 -15.44 12.02 -11.28
C LEU A 252 -14.00 12.02 -11.79
N GLU A 253 -13.69 12.79 -12.84
CA GLU A 253 -12.32 12.92 -13.36
C GLU A 253 -11.40 13.65 -12.37
N GLU A 254 -11.88 14.73 -11.75
CA GLU A 254 -11.10 15.50 -10.77
C GLU A 254 -10.99 14.78 -9.41
N SER A 255 -11.83 13.77 -9.17
CA SER A 255 -11.83 12.99 -7.92
C SER A 255 -10.98 11.71 -8.00
N ALA A 256 -10.48 11.33 -9.16
CA ALA A 256 -9.81 10.04 -9.35
C ALA A 256 -8.75 10.05 -10.45
N GLU A 257 -7.77 9.15 -10.37
CA GLU A 257 -6.89 8.86 -11.50
C GLU A 257 -7.67 8.06 -12.55
N VAL A 258 -7.90 8.64 -13.73
CA VAL A 258 -8.64 7.98 -14.82
C VAL A 258 -7.73 7.06 -15.62
N VAL A 259 -8.15 5.81 -15.79
CA VAL A 259 -7.43 4.77 -16.53
C VAL A 259 -8.34 4.24 -17.63
N THR A 260 -7.83 4.16 -18.85
CA THR A 260 -8.64 3.76 -20.02
C THR A 260 -8.49 2.29 -20.44
N ASP A 261 -7.52 1.58 -19.86
CA ASP A 261 -7.27 0.17 -20.14
C ASP A 261 -7.03 -0.61 -18.85
N THR A 262 -7.64 -1.81 -18.78
CA THR A 262 -7.39 -2.80 -17.73
C THR A 262 -5.92 -3.18 -17.58
N ALA A 263 -5.12 -3.12 -18.65
CA ALA A 263 -3.69 -3.43 -18.61
C ALA A 263 -2.89 -2.45 -17.73
N ASP A 264 -3.33 -1.19 -17.68
CA ASP A 264 -2.67 -0.13 -16.91
C ASP A 264 -3.19 -0.02 -15.47
N LEU A 265 -4.27 -0.75 -15.15
CA LEU A 265 -4.99 -0.64 -13.88
C LEU A 265 -4.10 -0.93 -12.67
N VAL A 266 -3.33 -2.02 -12.72
CA VAL A 266 -2.47 -2.43 -11.60
C VAL A 266 -1.40 -1.37 -11.34
N ALA A 267 -0.84 -0.80 -12.41
CA ALA A 267 0.17 0.25 -12.30
C ALA A 267 -0.43 1.54 -11.72
N ALA A 268 -1.65 1.91 -12.14
CA ALA A 268 -2.36 3.05 -11.60
C ALA A 268 -2.68 2.88 -10.11
N VAL A 269 -3.32 1.77 -9.71
CA VAL A 269 -3.60 1.44 -8.30
C VAL A 269 -2.34 1.56 -7.44
N ARG A 270 -1.22 0.99 -7.92
CA ARG A 270 0.06 1.08 -7.23
C ARG A 270 0.54 2.53 -7.07
N ARG A 271 0.49 3.35 -8.13
CA ARG A 271 0.88 4.77 -8.07
C ARG A 271 -0.02 5.58 -7.14
N THR A 272 -1.33 5.40 -7.22
CA THR A 272 -2.29 6.17 -6.42
C THR A 272 -2.14 5.86 -4.92
N LEU A 273 -1.92 4.58 -4.57
CA LEU A 273 -1.68 4.16 -3.17
C LEU A 273 -0.41 4.77 -2.56
N VAL A 274 0.66 4.91 -3.35
CA VAL A 274 1.92 5.55 -2.92
C VAL A 274 1.74 7.08 -2.83
N SER A 275 1.07 7.68 -3.82
CA SER A 275 0.89 9.15 -3.90
C SER A 275 0.02 9.70 -2.76
N GLY A 276 -0.99 8.93 -2.33
CA GLY A 276 -1.82 9.28 -1.17
C GLY A 276 -1.06 9.26 0.16
N ALA A 277 0.15 8.68 0.25
CA ALA A 277 0.96 8.67 1.48
C ALA A 277 1.69 10.00 1.69
N SER A 278 2.09 10.66 0.60
CA SER A 278 2.89 11.88 0.61
C SER A 278 2.16 13.05 1.27
N ASN A 279 0.83 13.15 1.09
CA ASN A 279 0.05 14.28 1.60
C ASN A 279 -0.25 14.25 3.10
N GLU A 280 -0.22 13.08 3.77
CA GLU A 280 -0.66 12.97 5.18
C GLU A 280 0.50 12.89 6.20
N GLY A 281 1.75 12.76 5.78
CA GLY A 281 2.86 12.42 6.69
C GLY A 281 4.20 13.13 6.49
N GLU A 282 4.32 14.08 5.56
CA GLU A 282 5.64 14.60 5.15
C GLU A 282 6.33 15.54 6.16
N GLU A 283 5.59 16.34 6.94
CA GLU A 283 6.20 17.46 7.70
C GLU A 283 6.49 17.22 9.19
N SER A 284 6.08 16.12 9.82
CA SER A 284 6.09 16.04 11.31
C SER A 284 6.79 14.83 11.93
N ARG A 285 7.50 13.98 11.18
CA ARG A 285 8.15 12.79 11.77
C ARG A 285 9.45 13.15 12.51
N PRO A 286 9.52 12.99 13.84
CA PRO A 286 10.75 13.24 14.59
C PRO A 286 11.85 12.22 14.25
N LEU A 287 13.09 12.57 14.63
CA LEU A 287 14.26 11.68 14.65
C LEU A 287 14.00 10.42 15.47
#